data_AF-A0AAI8TUW4-F1
#
_entry.id   AF-A0AAI8TUW4-F1
#
_cell.length_a   1.000
_cell.length_b   1.000
_cell.length_c   1.000
_cell.angle_alpha   90.00
_cell.angle_beta   90.00
_cell.angle_gamma   90.00
#
_symmetry.space_group_name_H-M   'P 1'
#
loop_
_entity.id
_entity.type
_entity.pdbx_description
1 polymer ?
#
loop_
_entity_poly.entity_id
_entity_poly.type
_entity_poly.pdbx_seq_one_letter_code
_entity_poly.pdbx_strand_id
1 'polypeptide(L)'
;MQRATNVNSHALAEYGRMLSFVARWAPFDHGDEYILPEFGIAPSTFYRRVLAFVQKAPPQAMRESDRERVLGICSAKLAELGFSDQTHAASHPQRS
;
A
#
# COMPACT_ATOMS: atom_id res chain seq x y z
N MET A 1 21.80 14.56 -23.42
CA MET A 1 20.47 13.92 -23.58
C MET A 1 20.50 12.57 -22.88
N GLN A 2 19.37 12.13 -22.29
CA GLN A 2 19.08 10.80 -21.70
C GLN A 2 19.47 10.56 -20.21
N ARG A 3 18.55 10.88 -19.29
CA ARG A 3 18.47 10.34 -17.92
C ARG A 3 17.03 10.05 -17.43
N ALA A 4 16.06 10.01 -18.34
CA ALA A 4 14.63 9.94 -17.97
C ALA A 4 14.04 8.51 -17.90
N THR A 5 14.78 7.47 -18.32
CA THR A 5 14.23 6.11 -18.45
C THR A 5 14.53 5.19 -17.25
N ASN A 6 15.63 5.39 -16.53
CA ASN A 6 16.08 4.45 -15.49
C ASN A 6 15.25 4.50 -14.18
N VAL A 7 14.76 5.68 -13.80
CA VAL A 7 13.94 5.88 -12.58
C VAL A 7 12.56 5.24 -12.73
N ASN A 8 11.99 5.27 -13.94
CA ASN A 8 10.68 4.69 -14.20
C ASN A 8 10.71 3.15 -14.08
N SER A 9 11.76 2.52 -14.59
CA SER A 9 11.93 1.06 -14.52
C SER A 9 12.06 0.54 -13.10
N HIS A 10 12.84 1.24 -12.24
CA HIS A 10 13.00 0.83 -10.85
C HIS A 10 11.70 1.00 -10.06
N ALA A 11 11.00 2.11 -10.27
CA ALA A 11 9.70 2.35 -9.66
C ALA A 11 8.68 1.27 -10.07
N LEU A 12 8.58 0.95 -11.37
CA LEU A 12 7.69 -0.11 -11.87
C LEU A 12 8.02 -1.49 -11.27
N ALA A 13 9.31 -1.80 -11.09
CA ALA A 13 9.73 -3.04 -10.44
C ALA A 13 9.38 -3.08 -8.95
N GLU A 14 9.54 -1.97 -8.23
CA GLU A 14 9.09 -1.82 -6.85
C GLU A 14 7.57 -2.00 -6.75
N TYR A 15 6.80 -1.37 -7.63
CA TYR A 15 5.33 -1.53 -7.66
C TYR A 15 4.90 -2.96 -7.96
N GLY A 16 5.58 -3.66 -8.85
CA GLY A 16 5.36 -5.08 -9.08
C GLY A 16 5.53 -5.90 -7.80
N ARG A 17 6.58 -5.63 -7.03
CA ARG A 17 6.79 -6.28 -5.72
C ARG A 17 5.71 -5.93 -4.69
N MET A 18 5.28 -4.67 -4.63
CA MET A 18 4.19 -4.25 -3.73
C MET A 18 2.87 -4.96 -4.07
N LEU A 19 2.52 -5.08 -5.35
CA LEU A 19 1.30 -5.77 -5.79
C LEU A 19 1.36 -7.28 -5.51
N SER A 20 2.48 -7.93 -5.82
CA SER A 20 2.67 -9.36 -5.51
C SER A 20 2.60 -9.61 -4.01
N PHE A 21 3.11 -8.68 -3.19
CA PHE A 21 2.98 -8.76 -1.74
C PHE A 21 1.52 -8.72 -1.30
N VAL A 22 0.73 -7.72 -1.75
CA VAL A 22 -0.70 -7.63 -1.39
C VAL A 22 -1.45 -8.88 -1.83
N ALA A 23 -1.22 -9.37 -3.05
CA ALA A 23 -1.90 -10.57 -3.56
C ALA A 23 -1.56 -11.83 -2.74
N ARG A 24 -0.30 -11.99 -2.32
CA ARG A 24 0.16 -13.10 -1.48
C ARG A 24 -0.52 -13.12 -0.10
N TRP A 25 -0.74 -11.94 0.47
CA TRP A 25 -1.25 -11.77 1.83
C TRP A 25 -2.77 -11.55 1.91
N ALA A 26 -3.41 -11.23 0.78
CA ALA A 26 -4.86 -11.01 0.65
C ALA A 26 -5.77 -12.04 1.35
N PRO A 27 -5.51 -13.37 1.31
CA PRO A 27 -6.39 -14.33 1.95
C PRO A 27 -6.17 -14.50 3.46
N PHE A 28 -5.09 -13.95 4.02
CA PHE A 28 -4.70 -14.23 5.41
C PHE A 28 -5.01 -13.10 6.39
N ASP A 29 -5.51 -11.95 5.92
CA ASP A 29 -5.71 -10.71 6.68
C ASP A 29 -4.49 -10.18 7.48
N HIS A 30 -3.35 -10.86 7.38
CA HIS A 30 -2.06 -10.50 7.93
C HIS A 30 -1.14 -9.96 6.83
N GLY A 31 0.00 -9.38 7.20
CA GLY A 31 1.00 -8.87 6.25
C GLY A 31 1.60 -7.54 6.68
N ASP A 32 0.86 -6.72 7.41
CA ASP A 32 1.27 -5.37 7.82
C ASP A 32 2.63 -5.34 8.54
N GLU A 33 2.87 -6.34 9.40
CA GLU A 33 4.11 -6.50 10.17
C GLU A 33 5.35 -6.71 9.28
N TYR A 34 5.16 -7.25 8.08
CA TYR A 34 6.24 -7.52 7.12
C TYR A 34 6.48 -6.33 6.17
N ILE A 35 5.59 -5.34 6.13
CA ILE A 35 5.73 -4.22 5.20
C ILE A 35 6.95 -3.37 5.53
N LEU A 36 7.13 -3.01 6.81
CA LEU A 36 8.26 -2.20 7.25
C LEU A 36 9.62 -2.90 7.00
N PRO A 37 9.83 -4.17 7.40
CA PRO A 37 11.09 -4.85 7.14
C PRO A 37 11.34 -5.14 5.66
N GLU A 38 10.31 -5.41 4.84
CA GLU A 38 10.51 -5.71 3.41
C GLU A 38 10.66 -4.45 2.53
N PHE A 39 9.95 -3.35 2.84
CA PHE A 39 9.88 -2.16 1.97
C PHE A 39 10.44 -0.88 2.61
N GLY A 40 10.77 -0.90 3.91
CA GLY A 40 11.31 0.26 4.62
C GLY A 40 10.33 1.43 4.77
N ILE A 41 9.03 1.21 4.60
CA ILE A 41 7.98 2.23 4.73
C ILE A 41 6.86 1.76 5.66
N ALA A 42 6.15 2.70 6.28
CA ALA A 42 5.02 2.38 7.13
C ALA A 42 3.86 1.73 6.34
N PRO A 43 3.08 0.82 6.95
CA PRO A 43 1.92 0.17 6.31
C PRO A 43 0.96 1.16 5.63
N SER A 44 0.63 2.25 6.30
CA SER A 44 -0.25 3.29 5.76
C SER A 44 0.31 3.96 4.49
N THR A 45 1.63 4.17 4.43
CA THR A 45 2.29 4.71 3.24
C THR A 45 2.32 3.68 2.11
N PHE A 46 2.54 2.40 2.44
CA PHE A 46 2.54 1.30 1.48
C PHE A 46 1.17 1.17 0.79
N TYR A 47 0.08 1.03 1.54
CA TYR A 47 -1.26 0.87 0.95
C TYR A 47 -1.69 2.10 0.14
N ARG A 48 -1.34 3.32 0.58
CA ARG A 48 -1.56 4.54 -0.21
C ARG A 48 -0.84 4.51 -1.55
N ARG A 49 0.42 4.05 -1.59
CA ARG A 49 1.20 3.94 -2.82
C ARG A 49 0.58 2.91 -3.77
N VAL A 50 0.17 1.75 -3.26
CA VAL A 50 -0.50 0.72 -4.06
C VAL A 50 -1.81 1.25 -4.67
N LEU A 51 -2.66 1.91 -3.87
CA LEU A 51 -3.89 2.54 -4.37
C LEU A 51 -3.62 3.58 -5.46
N ALA A 52 -2.67 4.48 -5.24
CA ALA A 52 -2.34 5.51 -6.21
C ALA A 52 -1.84 4.90 -7.53
N PHE A 53 -1.10 3.79 -7.44
CA PHE A 53 -0.57 3.09 -8.61
C PHE A 53 -1.67 2.38 -9.41
N VAL A 54 -2.49 1.58 -8.74
CA VAL A 54 -3.60 0.82 -9.37
C VAL A 54 -4.65 1.75 -10.01
N GLN A 55 -4.78 2.98 -9.50
CA GLN A 55 -5.64 4.01 -10.09
C GLN A 55 -5.01 4.69 -11.31
N LYS A 56 -3.70 5.00 -11.27
CA LYS A 56 -3.03 5.79 -12.31
C LYS A 56 -2.55 4.97 -13.50
N ALA A 57 -2.07 3.76 -13.26
CA ALA A 57 -1.46 2.91 -14.28
C ALA A 57 -1.63 1.43 -13.88
N PRO A 58 -2.83 0.86 -14.03
CA PRO A 58 -3.00 -0.58 -13.80
C PRO A 58 -2.05 -1.35 -14.72
N PRO A 59 -1.33 -2.37 -14.21
CA PRO A 59 -0.53 -3.24 -15.05
C PRO A 59 -1.42 -3.80 -16.17
N GLN A 60 -0.96 -3.77 -17.42
CA GLN A 60 -1.75 -4.24 -18.56
C GLN A 60 -2.19 -5.71 -18.42
N ALA A 61 -1.45 -6.49 -17.64
CA ALA A 61 -1.73 -7.89 -17.33
C ALA A 61 -2.61 -8.10 -16.08
N MET A 62 -2.97 -7.04 -15.35
CA MET A 62 -3.82 -7.15 -14.16
C MET A 62 -5.28 -7.27 -14.59
N ARG A 63 -5.96 -8.33 -14.15
CA ARG A 63 -7.39 -8.49 -14.42
C ARG A 63 -8.19 -7.48 -13.61
N GLU A 64 -9.35 -7.08 -14.13
CA GLU A 64 -10.23 -6.13 -13.45
C GLU A 64 -10.68 -6.64 -12.06
N SER A 65 -11.00 -7.94 -11.93
CA SER A 65 -11.35 -8.54 -10.64
C SER A 65 -10.22 -8.49 -9.61
N ASP A 66 -8.98 -8.69 -10.04
CA ASP A 66 -7.80 -8.56 -9.16
C ASP A 66 -7.60 -7.10 -8.75
N ARG A 67 -7.83 -6.18 -9.69
CA ARG A 67 -7.77 -4.73 -9.43
C ARG A 67 -8.78 -4.32 -8.38
N GLU A 68 -10.05 -4.70 -8.53
CA GLU A 68 -11.09 -4.37 -7.54
C GLU A 68 -10.79 -4.99 -6.17
N ARG A 69 -10.31 -6.24 -6.14
CA ARG A 69 -9.89 -6.89 -4.90
C ARG A 69 -8.76 -6.12 -4.20
N VAL A 70 -7.72 -5.73 -4.92
CA VAL A 70 -6.59 -4.97 -4.35
C VAL A 70 -7.05 -3.61 -3.85
N LEU A 71 -7.91 -2.91 -4.61
CA LEU A 71 -8.48 -1.63 -4.20
C LEU A 71 -9.29 -1.76 -2.91
N GLY A 72 -10.13 -2.80 -2.80
CA GLY A 72 -10.93 -3.09 -1.61
C GLY A 72 -10.07 -3.36 -0.38
N ILE A 73 -9.07 -4.25 -0.50
CA ILE A 73 -8.16 -4.60 0.59
C ILE A 73 -7.38 -3.37 1.06
N CYS A 74 -6.77 -2.61 0.15
CA CYS A 74 -5.96 -1.45 0.52
C CYS A 74 -6.82 -0.36 1.17
N SER A 75 -8.07 -0.18 0.73
CA SER A 75 -8.98 0.81 1.31
C SER A 75 -9.43 0.39 2.71
N ALA A 76 -9.74 -0.89 2.92
CA ALA A 76 -10.08 -1.44 4.23
C ALA A 76 -8.91 -1.27 5.22
N LYS A 77 -7.71 -1.73 4.84
CA LYS A 77 -6.50 -1.60 5.69
C LYS A 77 -6.18 -0.14 6.01
N LEU A 78 -6.33 0.78 5.06
CA LEU A 78 -6.15 2.20 5.33
C LEU A 78 -7.18 2.78 6.29
N ALA A 79 -8.43 2.33 6.24
CA ALA A 79 -9.43 2.74 7.21
C ALA A 79 -9.03 2.25 8.62
N GLU A 80 -8.66 0.98 8.76
CA GLU A 80 -8.21 0.38 10.04
C GLU A 80 -6.97 1.11 10.62
N LEU A 81 -5.99 1.41 9.77
CA LEU A 81 -4.79 2.14 10.16
C LEU A 81 -5.09 3.62 10.47
N GLY A 82 -6.05 4.23 9.76
CA GLY A 82 -6.51 5.60 10.03
C GLY A 82 -7.27 5.72 11.35
N PHE A 83 -8.05 4.70 11.73
CA PHE A 83 -8.63 4.62 13.08
C PHE A 83 -7.53 4.48 14.15
N SER A 84 -6.49 3.71 13.88
CA SER A 84 -5.37 3.51 14.81
C SER A 84 -4.52 4.76 15.04
N ASP A 85 -4.31 5.58 14.00
CA ASP A 85 -3.66 6.91 14.11
C ASP A 85 -4.47 7.86 15.01
N GLN A 86 -5.80 7.80 14.91
CA GLN A 86 -6.71 8.62 15.73
C GLN A 86 -6.82 8.14 17.19
N THR A 87 -6.74 6.83 17.45
CA THR A 87 -6.74 6.28 18.82
C THR A 87 -5.53 6.74 19.65
N HIS A 88 -4.36 6.98 19.03
CA HIS A 88 -3.21 7.56 19.72
C HIS A 88 -3.34 9.08 19.95
N ALA A 89 -4.04 9.80 19.07
CA ALA A 89 -4.28 11.23 19.21
C ALA A 89 -5.36 11.58 20.26
N ALA A 90 -6.34 10.69 20.49
CA ALA A 90 -7.43 10.91 21.44
C ALA A 90 -7.09 10.59 22.91
N SER A 91 -5.87 10.12 23.21
CA SER A 91 -5.49 9.61 24.54
C SER A 91 -4.65 10.57 25.39
N HIS A 92 -4.74 11.88 25.18
CA HIS A 92 -4.18 12.90 26.10
C HIS A 92 -5.28 13.85 26.59
N PRO A 93 -6.04 13.50 27.65
CA PRO A 93 -6.79 14.50 28.40
C PRO A 93 -5.78 15.34 29.21
N GLN A 94 -5.41 16.50 28.66
CA GLN A 94 -4.69 17.53 29.41
C GLN A 94 -5.58 18.01 30.56
N ARG A 95 -5.28 17.50 31.76
CA ARG A 95 -5.96 17.86 33.00
C ARG A 95 -5.38 19.19 33.51
N SER A 96 -6.17 20.25 33.46
CA SER A 96 -5.92 21.52 34.18
C SER A 96 -6.10 21.36 35.69
#